data_AF-A0A388L3Y1-F1
#
_entry.id   AF-A0A388L3Y1-F1
#
_cell.length_a   1.000
_cell.length_b   1.000
_cell.length_c   1.000
_cell.angle_alpha   90.00
_cell.angle_beta   90.00
_cell.angle_gamma   90.00
#
_symmetry.space_group_name_H-M   'P 1'
#
loop_
_entity.id
_entity.type
_entity.pdbx_description
1 polymer ?
#
loop_
_entity_poly.entity_id
_entity_poly.type
_entity_poly.pdbx_seq_one_letter_code
_entity_poly.pdbx_strand_id
1 'polypeptide(L)'
;MARSTIAVDEAVKVEDMTLNASTVDAEVKFVGIWGADLQFHKERVVRGVVIADEVALEDDEDEMTEEEEYRRKNDAEVARTKACLMTNKKKVFTDARRNAFLPLASPRWVETMSTAFSGRIWSLETFNYLAPIDQRGYRLLASLTQDEMKAAFERALDMNTAPPEVKFPFNGDGIFLPPMSSMDVSKCSLPRPNVSIKGNKPPQNPPALAELKRVWNVGRPYLKCRCCYEGKADCGTRPPWFDHLIWFLLHNLDILYPDAPTPRVKVSSLIKCLSTCWKPLMLLSLSFGCVREVMMLLDKKSVANPSLTIDSVLVGMNGADRKTFKECVKLLLMSKYIKKRPRLDEGASSSGGKRGRTDGQGTMHCFMCSTPPDQPDKPDASTPSESTITSVGGKRVGLSAALNGGNVGHQRNVNRAIFDN
;
A
#
# COMPACT_ATOMS: atom_id res chain seq x y z
N MET A 1 2.64 28.73 25.63
CA MET A 1 2.38 27.81 24.50
C MET A 1 3.49 27.83 23.44
N ALA A 2 4.06 28.99 23.08
CA ALA A 2 5.11 29.09 22.04
C ALA A 2 6.42 28.28 22.28
N ARG A 3 6.86 28.10 23.54
CA ARG A 3 8.05 27.27 23.85
C ARG A 3 7.83 25.77 23.64
N SER A 4 6.58 25.29 23.78
CA SER A 4 6.24 23.88 23.59
C SER A 4 6.21 23.49 22.10
N THR A 5 5.87 24.44 21.23
CA THR A 5 5.84 24.23 19.77
C THR A 5 7.25 24.18 19.17
N ILE A 6 8.20 24.98 19.68
CA ILE A 6 9.59 24.98 19.19
C ILE A 6 10.30 23.67 19.53
N ALA A 7 10.14 23.16 20.75
CA ALA A 7 10.75 21.89 21.16
C ALA A 7 10.18 20.67 20.40
N VAL A 8 8.89 20.71 20.03
CA VAL A 8 8.28 19.67 19.18
C VAL A 8 8.80 19.77 17.75
N ASP A 9 8.95 20.98 17.20
CA ASP A 9 9.46 21.19 15.84
C ASP A 9 10.92 20.77 15.69
N GLU A 10 11.77 21.07 16.69
CA GLU A 10 13.16 20.60 16.73
C GLU A 10 13.26 19.08 16.89
N ALA A 11 12.46 18.48 17.78
CA ALA A 11 12.43 17.01 17.93
C ALA A 11 11.93 16.31 16.65
N VAL A 12 10.95 16.88 15.96
CA VAL A 12 10.47 16.39 14.67
C VAL A 12 11.55 16.51 13.59
N LYS A 13 12.30 17.63 13.55
CA LYS A 13 13.42 17.80 12.61
C LYS A 13 14.55 16.80 12.87
N VAL A 14 14.89 16.53 14.13
CA VAL A 14 15.93 15.55 14.50
C VAL A 14 15.49 14.12 14.19
N GLU A 15 14.24 13.76 14.50
CA GLU A 15 13.65 12.48 14.08
C GLU A 15 13.61 12.38 12.55
N ASP A 16 13.23 13.43 11.83
CA ASP A 16 13.18 13.46 10.36
C ASP A 16 14.57 13.18 9.75
N MET A 17 15.63 13.84 10.24
CA MET A 17 16.99 13.63 9.71
C MET A 17 17.55 12.22 9.99
N THR A 18 17.39 11.71 11.21
CA THR A 18 17.96 10.42 11.62
C THR A 18 17.19 9.22 11.05
N LEU A 19 15.87 9.36 10.94
CA LEU A 19 15.01 8.37 10.30
C LEU A 19 15.27 8.35 8.80
N ASN A 20 15.56 9.49 8.16
CA ASN A 20 15.92 9.55 6.74
C ASN A 20 17.21 8.76 6.45
N ALA A 21 18.28 8.94 7.22
CA ALA A 21 19.56 8.26 6.93
C ALA A 21 19.48 6.73 7.10
N SER A 22 18.93 6.27 8.22
CA SER A 22 18.81 4.83 8.51
C SER A 22 17.80 4.13 7.58
N THR A 23 16.68 4.78 7.27
CA THR A 23 15.68 4.24 6.35
C THR A 23 16.19 4.21 4.91
N VAL A 24 16.95 5.22 4.49
CA VAL A 24 17.58 5.25 3.16
C VAL A 24 18.64 4.17 3.03
N ASP A 25 19.51 3.97 4.02
CA ASP A 25 20.50 2.88 3.99
C ASP A 25 19.83 1.50 3.95
N ALA A 26 18.78 1.30 4.75
CA ALA A 26 17.99 0.06 4.73
C ALA A 26 17.32 -0.17 3.36
N GLU A 27 16.74 0.86 2.74
CA GLU A 27 16.19 0.80 1.38
C GLU A 27 17.27 0.43 0.37
N VAL A 28 18.42 1.11 0.38
CA VAL A 28 19.52 0.85 -0.57
C VAL A 28 19.96 -0.60 -0.48
N LYS A 29 20.12 -1.12 0.74
CA LYS A 29 20.48 -2.53 0.98
C LYS A 29 19.39 -3.47 0.46
N PHE A 30 18.13 -3.22 0.82
CA PHE A 30 17.03 -4.11 0.44
C PHE A 30 16.77 -4.14 -1.07
N VAL A 31 16.74 -2.97 -1.72
CA VAL A 31 16.63 -2.84 -3.17
C VAL A 31 17.86 -3.48 -3.86
N GLY A 32 19.04 -3.32 -3.26
CA GLY A 32 20.28 -3.96 -3.71
C GLY A 32 20.21 -5.48 -3.72
N ILE A 33 19.58 -6.10 -2.70
CA ILE A 33 19.32 -7.55 -2.65
C ILE A 33 18.51 -8.00 -3.87
N TRP A 34 17.52 -7.21 -4.28
CA TRP A 34 16.67 -7.45 -5.46
C TRP A 34 17.33 -7.18 -6.81
N GLY A 35 18.61 -6.77 -6.81
CA GLY A 35 19.34 -6.42 -8.03
C GLY A 35 18.71 -5.29 -8.82
N ALA A 36 17.79 -4.53 -8.22
CA ALA A 36 17.14 -3.39 -8.84
C ALA A 36 18.11 -2.19 -8.80
N ASP A 37 18.18 -1.45 -9.91
CA ASP A 37 18.90 -0.16 -9.93
C ASP A 37 17.93 0.94 -9.48
N LEU A 38 18.25 1.60 -8.35
CA LEU A 38 17.50 2.76 -7.90
C LEU A 38 18.19 4.04 -8.39
N GLN A 39 17.76 4.54 -9.56
CA GLN A 39 18.20 5.84 -10.06
C GLN A 39 17.95 6.98 -9.04
N PHE A 40 16.90 6.84 -8.22
CA PHE A 40 16.52 7.80 -7.20
C PHE A 40 17.64 8.14 -6.20
N HIS A 41 18.43 7.15 -5.74
CA HIS A 41 19.53 7.42 -4.81
C HIS A 41 20.75 8.04 -5.49
N LYS A 42 21.02 7.68 -6.75
CA LYS A 42 22.10 8.29 -7.54
C LYS A 42 21.90 9.82 -7.65
N GLU A 43 20.66 10.26 -7.80
CA GLU A 43 20.32 11.70 -7.88
C GLU A 43 20.35 12.43 -6.53
N ARG A 44 19.95 11.78 -5.42
CA ARG A 44 20.01 12.41 -4.07
C ARG A 44 21.45 12.68 -3.63
N VAL A 45 22.38 11.76 -3.92
CA VAL A 45 23.81 11.95 -3.59
C VAL A 45 24.38 13.19 -4.30
N VAL A 46 23.99 13.43 -5.55
CA VAL A 46 24.44 14.60 -6.32
C VAL A 46 23.87 15.92 -5.77
N ARG A 47 22.61 15.93 -5.28
CA ARG A 47 21.96 17.15 -4.78
C ARG A 47 22.39 17.57 -3.37
N GLY A 48 22.77 16.64 -2.51
CA GLY A 48 23.28 16.97 -1.17
C GLY A 48 24.52 17.87 -1.22
N VAL A 49 25.27 17.81 -2.32
CA VAL A 49 26.46 18.64 -2.57
C VAL A 49 26.13 20.07 -2.99
N VAL A 50 24.96 20.32 -3.61
CA VAL A 50 24.61 21.62 -4.23
C VAL A 50 23.84 22.54 -3.29
N ILE A 51 23.02 21.99 -2.36
CA ILE A 51 22.17 22.81 -1.48
C ILE A 51 22.97 23.51 -0.36
N ALA A 52 24.20 23.09 -0.09
CA ALA A 52 25.06 23.71 0.91
C ALA A 52 25.58 25.12 0.51
N ASP A 53 25.37 25.55 -0.74
CA ASP A 53 26.01 26.75 -1.32
C ASP A 53 25.05 27.94 -1.57
N GLU A 54 23.74 27.79 -1.31
CA GLU A 54 22.74 28.83 -1.58
C GLU A 54 21.96 29.22 -0.31
N VAL A 55 22.60 29.88 0.66
CA VAL A 55 21.90 30.64 1.71
C VAL A 55 22.69 31.90 2.06
N ALA A 56 22.40 33.01 1.38
CA ALA A 56 22.55 34.38 1.92
C ALA A 56 22.09 35.40 0.85
N LEU A 57 20.84 35.82 0.90
CA LEU A 57 20.44 37.14 0.39
C LEU A 57 19.45 37.74 1.38
N GLU A 58 19.93 38.75 2.10
CA GLU A 58 19.18 39.61 3.01
C GLU A 58 18.25 40.52 2.18
N ASP A 59 17.02 40.67 2.64
CA ASP A 59 15.95 41.44 2.00
C ASP A 59 15.86 42.79 2.73
N ASP A 60 16.28 43.87 2.06
CA ASP A 60 16.18 45.24 2.56
C ASP A 60 14.73 45.74 2.34
N GLU A 61 14.07 46.07 3.45
CA GLU A 61 12.71 46.63 3.48
C GLU A 61 12.73 48.13 3.17
N ASP A 62 12.38 48.50 1.95
CA ASP A 62 12.00 49.88 1.60
C ASP A 62 10.47 50.03 1.44
N GLU A 63 9.97 51.13 1.99
CA GLU A 63 8.57 51.51 2.11
C GLU A 63 7.97 51.85 0.72
N MET A 64 7.26 50.90 0.10
CA MET A 64 6.69 51.03 -1.25
C MET A 64 5.37 51.82 -1.27
N THR A 65 5.18 52.57 -2.35
CA THR A 65 3.95 53.33 -2.64
C THR A 65 2.81 52.42 -3.15
N GLU A 66 1.53 52.81 -2.93
CA GLU A 66 0.33 51.99 -3.29
C GLU A 66 0.32 51.49 -4.75
N GLU A 67 0.90 52.25 -5.68
CA GLU A 67 0.96 51.89 -7.09
C GLU A 67 2.02 50.81 -7.38
N GLU A 68 3.08 50.74 -6.57
CA GLU A 68 4.08 49.67 -6.60
C GLU A 68 3.55 48.38 -5.94
N GLU A 69 2.71 48.50 -4.91
CA GLU A 69 2.05 47.34 -4.30
C GLU A 69 1.10 46.64 -5.29
N TYR A 70 0.37 47.41 -6.11
CA TYR A 70 -0.46 46.86 -7.18
C TYR A 70 0.35 46.14 -8.25
N ARG A 71 1.48 46.73 -8.71
CA ARG A 71 2.39 46.07 -9.65
C ARG A 71 3.00 44.80 -9.04
N ARG A 72 3.43 44.84 -7.78
CA ARG A 72 3.98 43.65 -7.09
C ARG A 72 2.93 42.56 -6.89
N LYS A 73 1.67 42.91 -6.64
CA LYS A 73 0.57 41.93 -6.53
C LYS A 73 0.24 41.28 -7.88
N ASN A 74 0.24 42.06 -8.96
CA ASN A 74 0.03 41.55 -10.32
C ASN A 74 1.22 40.71 -10.79
N ASP A 75 2.45 41.15 -10.54
CA ASP A 75 3.66 40.38 -10.81
C ASP A 75 3.73 39.12 -9.95
N ALA A 76 3.26 39.15 -8.70
CA ALA A 76 3.11 37.97 -7.86
C ALA A 76 2.02 37.03 -8.38
N GLU A 77 0.95 37.54 -9.00
CA GLU A 77 -0.10 36.73 -9.62
C GLU A 77 0.34 36.11 -10.94
N VAL A 78 1.05 36.87 -11.77
CA VAL A 78 1.71 36.37 -13.00
C VAL A 78 2.82 35.39 -12.63
N ALA A 79 3.61 35.65 -11.60
CA ALA A 79 4.62 34.73 -11.08
C ALA A 79 3.98 33.48 -10.48
N ARG A 80 2.85 33.58 -9.75
CA ARG A 80 2.08 32.43 -9.27
C ARG A 80 1.53 31.60 -10.42
N THR A 81 1.00 32.24 -11.46
CA THR A 81 0.46 31.57 -12.65
C THR A 81 1.58 30.92 -13.47
N LYS A 82 2.71 31.60 -13.64
CA LYS A 82 3.91 31.09 -14.31
C LYS A 82 4.58 29.98 -13.50
N ALA A 83 4.60 30.06 -12.17
CA ALA A 83 5.03 28.99 -11.28
C ALA A 83 4.08 27.77 -11.37
N CYS A 84 2.77 28.00 -11.47
CA CYS A 84 1.77 26.95 -11.69
C CYS A 84 1.86 26.31 -13.10
N LEU A 85 2.38 27.03 -14.09
CA LEU A 85 2.71 26.48 -15.41
C LEU A 85 4.07 25.75 -15.43
N MET A 86 5.06 26.24 -14.68
CA MET A 86 6.36 25.57 -14.50
C MET A 86 6.26 24.33 -13.61
N THR A 87 5.27 24.23 -12.70
CA THR A 87 4.97 22.98 -11.98
C THR A 87 4.48 21.88 -12.92
N ASN A 88 3.88 22.24 -14.07
CA ASN A 88 3.57 21.26 -15.12
C ASN A 88 4.81 20.74 -15.85
N LYS A 89 5.90 21.51 -15.97
CA LYS A 89 7.22 20.99 -16.42
C LYS A 89 7.92 20.13 -15.35
N LYS A 90 7.61 20.35 -14.07
CA LYS A 90 7.94 19.43 -12.94
C LYS A 90 7.31 18.04 -13.07
N LYS A 91 6.39 17.80 -14.03
CA LYS A 91 5.85 16.45 -14.31
C LYS A 91 6.95 15.44 -14.66
N VAL A 92 8.01 15.84 -15.35
CA VAL A 92 9.17 14.96 -15.63
C VAL A 92 9.93 14.63 -14.33
N PHE A 93 10.09 15.61 -13.43
CA PHE A 93 10.77 15.41 -12.15
C PHE A 93 9.96 14.57 -11.14
N THR A 94 8.63 14.64 -11.20
CA THR A 94 7.78 13.74 -10.41
C THR A 94 7.90 12.28 -10.84
N ASP A 95 8.43 11.98 -12.04
CA ASP A 95 8.58 10.60 -12.53
C ASP A 95 9.78 9.87 -11.89
N ALA A 96 10.88 10.60 -11.63
CA ALA A 96 12.05 10.07 -10.91
C ALA A 96 11.75 9.74 -9.44
N ARG A 97 10.95 10.58 -8.75
CA ARG A 97 10.47 10.29 -7.37
C ARG A 97 9.64 9.02 -7.30
N ARG A 98 8.98 8.60 -8.39
CA ARG A 98 8.11 7.39 -8.41
C ARG A 98 8.90 6.10 -8.30
N ASN A 99 10.23 6.16 -8.38
CA ASN A 99 11.10 5.01 -8.23
C ASN A 99 11.48 4.70 -6.78
N ALA A 100 11.30 5.60 -5.82
CA ALA A 100 11.60 5.32 -4.41
C ALA A 100 10.79 4.12 -3.86
N PHE A 101 11.48 3.23 -3.17
CA PHE A 101 10.96 2.12 -2.40
C PHE A 101 11.37 2.30 -0.94
N LEU A 102 10.66 3.16 -0.20
CA LEU A 102 10.88 3.39 1.24
C LEU A 102 9.83 2.62 2.06
N PRO A 103 10.03 1.32 2.34
CA PRO A 103 9.05 0.51 3.06
C PRO A 103 8.94 0.81 4.55
N LEU A 104 10.00 1.34 5.18
CA LEU A 104 10.20 1.32 6.63
C LEU A 104 9.97 2.68 7.34
N ALA A 105 9.24 3.62 6.73
CA ALA A 105 8.93 4.86 7.44
C ALA A 105 8.05 4.60 8.67
N SER A 106 8.33 5.32 9.77
CA SER A 106 7.51 5.22 10.97
C SER A 106 6.10 5.79 10.71
N PRO A 107 5.05 5.26 11.37
CA PRO A 107 3.71 5.84 11.27
C PRO A 107 3.66 7.33 11.61
N ARG A 108 4.41 7.76 12.64
CA ARG A 108 4.50 9.19 13.05
C ARG A 108 5.09 10.07 11.95
N TRP A 109 6.11 9.60 11.24
CA TRP A 109 6.68 10.32 10.11
C TRP A 109 5.65 10.41 8.97
N VAL A 110 4.98 9.31 8.64
CA VAL A 110 3.96 9.31 7.58
C VAL A 110 2.81 10.25 7.93
N GLU A 111 2.35 10.25 9.19
CA GLU A 111 1.36 11.19 9.71
C GLU A 111 1.81 12.64 9.50
N THR A 112 2.96 13.01 10.06
CA THR A 112 3.53 14.37 9.97
C THR A 112 3.65 14.85 8.53
N MET A 113 4.24 14.02 7.66
CA MET A 113 4.42 14.36 6.25
C MET A 113 3.09 14.44 5.52
N SER A 114 2.16 13.54 5.79
CA SER A 114 0.85 13.54 5.12
C SER A 114 0.02 14.77 5.49
N THR A 115 0.15 15.31 6.72
CA THR A 115 -0.53 16.53 7.14
C THR A 115 -0.11 17.72 6.27
N ALA A 116 1.17 17.83 5.92
CA ALA A 116 1.67 18.85 4.99
C ALA A 116 1.06 18.73 3.57
N PHE A 117 0.50 17.57 3.21
CA PHE A 117 -0.21 17.33 1.96
C PHE A 117 -1.73 17.16 2.14
N SER A 118 -2.32 17.69 3.22
CA SER A 118 -3.75 17.61 3.52
C SER A 118 -4.27 16.17 3.61
N GLY A 119 -3.48 15.27 4.20
CA GLY A 119 -3.80 13.85 4.35
C GLY A 119 -3.56 13.01 3.09
N ARG A 120 -3.01 13.57 2.00
CA ARG A 120 -2.79 12.84 0.73
C ARG A 120 -1.49 12.04 0.75
N ILE A 121 -1.49 10.87 1.38
CA ILE A 121 -0.31 10.00 1.49
C ILE A 121 0.25 9.60 0.11
N TRP A 122 -0.60 9.42 -0.90
CA TRP A 122 -0.17 9.10 -2.27
C TRP A 122 0.60 10.24 -2.96
N SER A 123 0.65 11.43 -2.36
CA SER A 123 1.47 12.56 -2.82
C SER A 123 2.90 12.52 -2.27
N LEU A 124 3.18 11.63 -1.31
CA LEU A 124 4.53 11.39 -0.82
C LEU A 124 5.40 10.70 -1.90
N GLU A 125 6.71 10.65 -1.64
CA GLU A 125 7.69 10.17 -2.61
C GLU A 125 7.44 8.72 -3.04
N THR A 126 6.96 7.89 -2.12
CA THR A 126 6.57 6.51 -2.42
C THR A 126 5.12 6.23 -2.05
N PHE A 127 4.49 5.34 -2.82
CA PHE A 127 3.14 4.85 -2.55
C PHE A 127 3.12 3.64 -1.60
N ASN A 128 4.29 3.22 -1.10
CA ASN A 128 4.44 1.99 -0.33
C ASN A 128 4.12 2.15 1.16
N TYR A 129 4.02 3.38 1.65
CA TYR A 129 3.65 3.66 3.03
C TYR A 129 2.25 3.14 3.36
N LEU A 130 2.06 2.63 4.58
CA LEU A 130 0.74 2.45 5.15
C LEU A 130 0.20 3.79 5.64
N ALA A 131 -1.12 3.94 5.64
CA ALA A 131 -1.73 4.99 6.46
C ALA A 131 -1.37 4.77 7.94
N PRO A 132 -1.20 5.85 8.72
CA PRO A 132 -0.90 5.77 10.16
C PRO A 132 -2.17 5.40 10.96
N ILE A 133 -2.78 4.27 10.61
CA ILE A 133 -3.95 3.69 11.27
C ILE A 133 -3.49 2.36 11.84
N ASP A 134 -3.32 2.31 13.15
CA ASP A 134 -2.93 1.09 13.85
C ASP A 134 -4.16 0.19 14.13
N GLN A 135 -3.91 -0.95 14.78
CA GLN A 135 -4.95 -1.92 15.12
C GLN A 135 -6.04 -1.28 16.02
N ARG A 136 -5.68 -0.34 16.91
CA ARG A 136 -6.63 0.37 17.79
C ARG A 136 -7.48 1.35 16.99
N GLY A 137 -6.88 2.05 16.02
CA GLY A 137 -7.55 2.92 15.07
C GLY A 137 -8.58 2.16 14.25
N TYR A 138 -8.22 1.01 13.67
CA TYR A 138 -9.19 0.16 12.96
C TYR A 138 -10.33 -0.31 13.88
N ARG A 139 -10.01 -0.72 15.12
CA ARG A 139 -11.02 -1.12 16.12
C ARG A 139 -12.00 0.00 16.40
N LEU A 140 -11.51 1.21 16.63
CA LEU A 140 -12.35 2.39 16.90
C LEU A 140 -13.19 2.77 15.68
N LEU A 141 -12.55 2.98 14.53
CA LEU A 141 -13.19 3.49 13.32
C LEU A 141 -14.27 2.55 12.78
N ALA A 142 -14.03 1.24 12.83
CA ALA A 142 -14.96 0.23 12.31
C ALA A 142 -15.76 -0.50 13.39
N SER A 143 -15.65 -0.08 14.66
CA SER A 143 -16.30 -0.72 15.81
C SER A 143 -16.08 -2.24 15.82
N LEU A 144 -14.84 -2.67 15.56
CA LEU A 144 -14.50 -4.09 15.47
C LEU A 144 -14.51 -4.73 16.86
N THR A 145 -15.11 -5.92 16.96
CA THR A 145 -14.99 -6.72 18.18
C THR A 145 -13.60 -7.38 18.25
N GLN A 146 -13.22 -7.83 19.45
CA GLN A 146 -11.97 -8.58 19.61
C GLN A 146 -11.96 -9.88 18.80
N ASP A 147 -13.11 -10.55 18.70
CA ASP A 147 -13.24 -11.78 17.92
C ASP A 147 -13.09 -11.52 16.43
N GLU A 148 -13.65 -10.43 15.92
CA GLU A 148 -13.49 -10.02 14.52
C GLU A 148 -12.03 -9.72 14.19
N MET A 149 -11.33 -8.99 15.07
CA MET A 149 -9.89 -8.70 14.90
C MET A 149 -9.06 -9.99 14.95
N LYS A 150 -9.31 -10.86 15.94
CA LYS A 150 -8.61 -12.15 16.07
C LYS A 150 -8.83 -13.02 14.83
N ALA A 151 -10.06 -13.14 14.35
CA ALA A 151 -10.38 -13.89 13.15
C ALA A 151 -9.72 -13.29 11.90
N ALA A 152 -9.65 -11.95 11.79
CA ALA A 152 -8.94 -11.27 10.72
C ALA A 152 -7.43 -11.55 10.75
N PHE A 153 -6.81 -11.61 11.94
CA PHE A 153 -5.40 -11.94 12.10
C PHE A 153 -5.09 -13.40 11.80
N GLU A 154 -5.87 -14.36 12.31
CA GLU A 154 -5.63 -15.78 12.00
C GLU A 154 -5.73 -16.05 10.50
N ARG A 155 -6.73 -15.47 9.82
CA ARG A 155 -6.83 -15.58 8.35
C ARG A 155 -5.65 -14.90 7.64
N ALA A 156 -5.23 -13.73 8.12
CA ALA A 156 -4.06 -13.05 7.59
C ALA A 156 -2.82 -13.94 7.70
N LEU A 157 -2.62 -14.63 8.83
CA LEU A 157 -1.53 -15.59 9.06
C LEU A 157 -1.58 -16.82 8.14
N ASP A 158 -2.73 -17.09 7.51
CA ASP A 158 -2.91 -18.10 6.46
C ASP A 158 -2.80 -17.56 5.02
N MET A 159 -2.29 -16.33 4.85
CA MET A 159 -2.23 -15.58 3.58
C MET A 159 -3.60 -15.33 2.96
N ASN A 160 -4.66 -15.23 3.78
CA ASN A 160 -6.00 -14.90 3.34
C ASN A 160 -6.45 -13.57 3.96
N THR A 161 -6.29 -12.47 3.21
CA THR A 161 -6.67 -11.13 3.70
C THR A 161 -8.13 -10.79 3.42
N ALA A 162 -8.79 -11.49 2.48
CA ALA A 162 -10.18 -11.21 2.15
C ALA A 162 -11.12 -11.69 3.27
N PRO A 163 -12.08 -10.85 3.72
CA PRO A 163 -13.12 -11.30 4.63
C PRO A 163 -13.99 -12.38 3.95
N PRO A 164 -14.55 -13.33 4.73
CA PRO A 164 -15.45 -14.33 4.19
C PRO A 164 -16.66 -13.66 3.51
N GLU A 165 -17.22 -14.31 2.50
CA GLU A 165 -18.44 -13.89 1.79
C GLU A 165 -18.32 -12.59 0.97
N VAL A 166 -17.18 -11.91 1.01
CA VAL A 166 -16.93 -10.70 0.23
C VAL A 166 -16.36 -11.04 -1.14
N LYS A 167 -17.05 -10.63 -2.20
CA LYS A 167 -16.56 -10.74 -3.58
C LYS A 167 -15.84 -9.47 -4.00
N PHE A 168 -14.75 -9.63 -4.75
CA PHE A 168 -14.01 -8.54 -5.37
C PHE A 168 -14.12 -8.61 -6.91
N PRO A 169 -14.22 -7.48 -7.63
CA PRO A 169 -14.20 -6.10 -7.14
C PRO A 169 -15.41 -5.78 -6.25
N PHE A 170 -15.14 -5.13 -5.12
CA PHE A 170 -16.13 -4.74 -4.13
C PHE A 170 -16.85 -3.51 -4.64
N ASN A 171 -18.12 -3.70 -4.99
CA ASN A 171 -19.00 -2.69 -5.58
C ASN A 171 -20.18 -2.37 -4.67
N GLY A 172 -20.15 -2.82 -3.41
CA GLY A 172 -21.33 -3.23 -2.66
C GLY A 172 -22.51 -2.26 -2.76
N ASP A 173 -23.70 -2.83 -2.96
CA ASP A 173 -24.92 -2.06 -3.10
C ASP A 173 -25.10 -1.12 -1.90
N GLY A 174 -25.22 0.18 -2.17
CA GLY A 174 -25.33 1.21 -1.13
C GLY A 174 -24.01 1.77 -0.58
N ILE A 175 -22.85 1.33 -1.07
CA ILE A 175 -21.55 1.91 -0.70
C ILE A 175 -21.24 3.13 -1.57
N PHE A 176 -21.30 4.31 -0.94
CA PHE A 176 -20.92 5.56 -1.56
C PHE A 176 -19.43 5.82 -1.39
N LEU A 177 -18.62 5.47 -2.40
CA LEU A 177 -17.25 5.95 -2.50
C LEU A 177 -17.24 7.28 -3.27
N PRO A 178 -16.51 8.30 -2.78
CA PRO A 178 -16.44 9.58 -3.47
C PRO A 178 -15.79 9.38 -4.85
N PRO A 179 -16.17 10.18 -5.87
CA PRO A 179 -15.47 10.19 -7.14
C PRO A 179 -13.96 10.39 -6.95
N MET A 180 -13.16 9.77 -7.80
CA MET A 180 -11.70 9.84 -7.67
C MET A 180 -11.18 11.28 -7.82
N SER A 181 -11.85 12.08 -8.65
CA SER A 181 -11.57 13.51 -8.85
C SER A 181 -11.74 14.35 -7.58
N SER A 182 -12.58 13.92 -6.63
CA SER A 182 -12.77 14.61 -5.36
C SER A 182 -11.55 14.48 -4.44
N MET A 183 -10.72 13.45 -4.65
CA MET A 183 -9.45 13.27 -3.92
C MET A 183 -8.27 13.90 -4.66
N ASP A 184 -8.28 13.79 -6.00
CA ASP A 184 -7.22 14.25 -6.88
C ASP A 184 -7.83 14.66 -8.21
N VAL A 185 -7.83 15.96 -8.50
CA VAL A 185 -8.43 16.57 -9.70
C VAL A 185 -7.87 16.02 -11.02
N SER A 186 -6.70 15.37 -11.00
CA SER A 186 -6.13 14.70 -12.17
C SER A 186 -6.76 13.34 -12.47
N LYS A 187 -7.60 12.82 -11.58
CA LYS A 187 -8.29 11.53 -11.70
C LYS A 187 -9.69 11.69 -12.30
N CYS A 188 -10.29 10.56 -12.65
CA CYS A 188 -11.62 10.56 -13.25
C CYS A 188 -12.70 11.13 -12.33
N SER A 189 -13.63 11.87 -12.93
CA SER A 189 -14.86 12.34 -12.30
C SER A 189 -15.98 11.30 -12.28
N LEU A 190 -15.73 10.10 -12.81
CA LEU A 190 -16.74 9.04 -12.83
C LEU A 190 -17.15 8.66 -11.41
N PRO A 191 -18.47 8.55 -11.15
CA PRO A 191 -18.97 8.18 -9.84
C PRO A 191 -18.67 6.70 -9.55
N ARG A 192 -18.71 6.36 -8.26
CA ARG A 192 -18.68 4.96 -7.76
C ARG A 192 -17.45 4.18 -8.23
N PRO A 193 -16.22 4.59 -7.87
CA PRO A 193 -15.06 3.70 -8.03
C PRO A 193 -15.32 2.37 -7.32
N ASN A 194 -14.66 1.30 -7.77
CA ASN A 194 -14.73 0.02 -7.09
C ASN A 194 -13.48 -0.22 -6.25
N VAL A 195 -13.57 -1.06 -5.23
CA VAL A 195 -12.39 -1.48 -4.46
C VAL A 195 -11.96 -2.85 -4.94
N SER A 196 -10.70 -2.99 -5.32
CA SER A 196 -10.07 -4.23 -5.75
C SER A 196 -8.96 -4.62 -4.78
N ILE A 197 -8.57 -5.89 -4.78
CA ILE A 197 -7.39 -6.36 -4.04
C ILE A 197 -6.22 -6.49 -5.01
N LYS A 198 -5.05 -6.03 -4.59
CA LYS A 198 -3.83 -6.22 -5.38
C LYS A 198 -3.48 -7.71 -5.42
N GLY A 199 -3.61 -8.31 -6.61
CA GLY A 199 -3.35 -9.73 -6.82
C GLY A 199 -1.86 -10.12 -6.75
N ASN A 200 -1.63 -11.42 -6.60
CA ASN A 200 -0.29 -12.01 -6.58
C ASN A 200 0.25 -12.37 -7.98
N LYS A 201 -0.56 -12.25 -9.04
CA LYS A 201 -0.15 -12.63 -10.40
C LYS A 201 0.96 -11.71 -10.91
N PRO A 202 2.13 -12.25 -11.27
CA PRO A 202 3.21 -11.44 -11.81
C PRO A 202 2.84 -10.95 -13.22
N PRO A 203 3.23 -9.72 -13.59
CA PRO A 203 3.34 -9.33 -14.99
C PRO A 203 4.27 -10.30 -15.74
N GLN A 204 4.20 -10.33 -17.08
CA GLN A 204 5.23 -11.02 -17.85
C GLN A 204 6.55 -10.24 -17.72
N ASN A 205 7.56 -10.87 -17.11
CA ASN A 205 8.94 -10.36 -16.96
C ASN A 205 9.07 -8.89 -16.51
N PRO A 206 8.48 -8.49 -15.38
CA PRO A 206 8.61 -7.11 -14.88
C PRO A 206 10.07 -6.82 -14.46
N PRO A 207 10.49 -5.54 -14.55
CA PRO A 207 11.70 -5.08 -13.87
C PRO A 207 11.65 -5.38 -12.37
N ALA A 208 12.79 -5.69 -11.76
CA ALA A 208 12.89 -6.10 -10.36
C ALA A 208 12.19 -5.13 -9.39
N LEU A 209 12.37 -3.81 -9.57
CA LEU A 209 11.74 -2.79 -8.73
C LEU A 209 10.21 -2.76 -8.84
N ALA A 210 9.68 -2.96 -10.05
CA ALA A 210 8.24 -2.99 -10.29
C ALA A 210 7.63 -4.24 -9.64
N GLU A 211 8.33 -5.36 -9.71
CA GLU A 211 7.92 -6.59 -9.03
C GLU A 211 8.00 -6.46 -7.52
N LEU A 212 9.06 -5.87 -6.99
CA LEU A 212 9.20 -5.62 -5.56
C LEU A 212 8.05 -4.75 -5.03
N LYS A 213 7.71 -3.66 -5.73
CA LYS A 213 6.55 -2.82 -5.40
C LYS A 213 5.23 -3.59 -5.48
N ARG A 214 5.09 -4.51 -6.43
CA ARG A 214 3.92 -5.38 -6.55
C ARG A 214 3.82 -6.31 -5.35
N VAL A 215 4.88 -7.07 -5.07
CA VAL A 215 5.01 -7.99 -3.93
C VAL A 215 4.70 -7.27 -2.63
N TRP A 216 5.30 -6.09 -2.45
CA TRP A 216 5.09 -5.27 -1.28
C TRP A 216 3.61 -4.98 -1.07
N ASN A 217 2.82 -4.73 -2.12
CA ASN A 217 1.41 -4.37 -1.96
C ASN A 217 0.43 -5.53 -2.21
N VAL A 218 0.87 -6.79 -2.29
CA VAL A 218 -0.03 -7.94 -2.49
C VAL A 218 -1.05 -8.03 -1.35
N GLY A 219 -2.33 -8.22 -1.69
CA GLY A 219 -3.41 -8.29 -0.72
C GLY A 219 -3.95 -6.93 -0.27
N ARG A 220 -3.30 -5.81 -0.67
CA ARG A 220 -3.74 -4.46 -0.29
C ARG A 220 -4.99 -4.04 -1.05
N PRO A 221 -6.04 -3.53 -0.37
CA PRO A 221 -7.20 -2.95 -1.03
C PRO A 221 -6.87 -1.62 -1.69
N TYR A 222 -7.42 -1.39 -2.89
CA TYR A 222 -7.20 -0.17 -3.66
C TYR A 222 -8.40 0.22 -4.50
N LEU A 223 -8.57 1.52 -4.74
CA LEU A 223 -9.64 2.05 -5.57
C LEU A 223 -9.29 1.96 -7.05
N LYS A 224 -10.22 1.47 -7.86
CA LYS A 224 -10.12 1.39 -9.31
C LYS A 224 -11.23 2.22 -9.95
N CYS A 225 -10.85 3.08 -10.88
CA CYS A 225 -11.79 3.85 -11.68
C CYS A 225 -12.61 2.94 -12.61
N ARG A 226 -13.73 3.46 -13.12
CA ARG A 226 -14.54 2.79 -14.13
C ARG A 226 -14.22 3.22 -15.56
N CYS A 227 -13.18 4.03 -15.79
CA CYS A 227 -12.84 4.58 -17.10
C CYS A 227 -12.76 3.51 -18.19
N CYS A 228 -11.98 2.44 -17.95
CA CYS A 228 -11.81 1.38 -18.94
C CYS A 228 -13.11 0.61 -19.23
N TYR A 229 -14.01 0.49 -18.24
CA TYR A 229 -15.33 -0.15 -18.44
C TYR A 229 -16.27 0.72 -19.28
N GLU A 230 -16.07 2.03 -19.28
CA GLU A 230 -16.79 2.99 -20.12
C GLU A 230 -16.09 3.25 -21.47
N GLY A 231 -15.08 2.45 -21.84
CA GLY A 231 -14.33 2.63 -23.08
C GLY A 231 -13.43 3.87 -23.09
N LYS A 232 -13.18 4.50 -21.93
CA LYS A 232 -12.28 5.65 -21.79
C LYS A 232 -10.87 5.18 -21.43
N ALA A 233 -9.88 5.99 -21.78
CA ALA A 233 -8.49 5.79 -21.36
C ALA A 233 -8.39 5.75 -19.82
N ASP A 234 -7.47 4.94 -19.29
CA ASP A 234 -7.21 4.87 -17.86
C ASP A 234 -6.77 6.24 -17.34
N CYS A 235 -7.47 6.79 -16.34
CA CYS A 235 -7.27 8.14 -15.79
C CYS A 235 -6.02 8.25 -14.88
N GLY A 236 -5.02 7.40 -15.12
CA GLY A 236 -3.74 7.41 -14.46
C GLY A 236 -3.44 6.17 -13.64
N THR A 237 -2.16 5.82 -13.61
CA THR A 237 -1.62 4.52 -13.18
C THR A 237 -1.60 4.29 -11.67
N ARG A 238 -1.82 5.32 -10.85
CA ARG A 238 -1.69 5.22 -9.40
C ARG A 238 -3.05 4.94 -8.75
N PRO A 239 -3.23 3.76 -8.16
CA PRO A 239 -4.42 3.50 -7.38
C PRO A 239 -4.29 4.19 -6.02
N PRO A 240 -5.30 4.92 -5.54
CA PRO A 240 -5.39 5.29 -4.14
C PRO A 240 -5.63 4.01 -3.35
N TRP A 241 -4.72 3.68 -2.44
CA TRP A 241 -4.93 2.59 -1.50
C TRP A 241 -6.11 2.94 -0.58
N PHE A 242 -6.90 1.94 -0.20
CA PHE A 242 -8.10 2.19 0.60
C PHE A 242 -7.76 2.77 1.98
N ASP A 243 -6.68 2.30 2.63
CA ASP A 243 -6.22 2.86 3.90
C ASP A 243 -5.79 4.33 3.76
N HIS A 244 -5.19 4.70 2.62
CA HIS A 244 -4.88 6.10 2.32
C HIS A 244 -6.14 6.94 2.13
N LEU A 245 -7.19 6.38 1.50
CA LEU A 245 -8.49 7.04 1.39
C LEU A 245 -9.07 7.32 2.78
N ILE A 246 -9.04 6.35 3.70
CA ILE A 246 -9.57 6.56 5.07
C ILE A 246 -8.84 7.72 5.74
N TRP A 247 -7.51 7.72 5.67
CA TRP A 247 -6.70 8.78 6.26
C TRP A 247 -7.00 10.17 5.66
N PHE A 248 -7.13 10.23 4.34
CA PHE A 248 -7.50 11.45 3.63
C PHE A 248 -8.90 11.95 4.02
N LEU A 249 -9.88 11.06 4.12
CA LEU A 249 -11.25 11.41 4.51
C LEU A 249 -11.33 11.92 5.96
N LEU A 250 -10.52 11.38 6.86
CA LEU A 250 -10.41 11.90 8.23
C LEU A 250 -9.95 13.36 8.26
N HIS A 251 -9.13 13.78 7.29
CA HIS A 251 -8.69 15.17 7.13
C HIS A 251 -9.67 16.04 6.33
N ASN A 252 -10.48 15.44 5.46
CA ASN A 252 -11.30 16.16 4.46
C ASN A 252 -12.76 15.67 4.49
N LEU A 253 -13.37 15.74 5.67
CA LEU A 253 -14.71 15.19 5.92
C LEU A 253 -15.82 15.84 5.06
N ASP A 254 -15.60 17.08 4.63
CA ASP A 254 -16.52 17.85 3.78
C ASP A 254 -16.76 17.19 2.42
N ILE A 255 -15.86 16.30 1.98
CA ILE A 255 -16.01 15.58 0.71
C ILE A 255 -17.18 14.59 0.75
N LEU A 256 -17.42 13.95 1.91
CA LEU A 256 -18.52 12.99 2.07
C LEU A 256 -19.76 13.63 2.65
N TYR A 257 -19.59 14.63 3.53
CA TYR A 257 -20.67 15.19 4.32
C TYR A 257 -20.61 16.73 4.31
N PRO A 258 -20.72 17.38 3.13
CA PRO A 258 -20.62 18.84 3.04
C PRO A 258 -21.73 19.52 3.87
N ASP A 259 -22.94 18.95 3.85
CA ASP A 259 -24.14 19.52 4.47
C ASP A 259 -24.26 19.24 5.98
N ALA A 260 -23.38 18.42 6.55
CA ALA A 260 -23.44 18.13 7.97
C ALA A 260 -23.05 19.37 8.79
N PRO A 261 -23.83 19.76 9.81
CA PRO A 261 -23.73 21.08 10.43
C PRO A 261 -22.50 21.26 11.33
N THR A 262 -21.89 20.16 11.79
CA THR A 262 -20.73 20.22 12.69
C THR A 262 -19.68 19.16 12.36
N PRO A 263 -18.39 19.39 12.66
CA PRO A 263 -17.34 18.38 12.51
C PRO A 263 -17.64 17.08 13.26
N ARG A 264 -18.24 17.17 14.45
CA ARG A 264 -18.62 15.99 15.25
C ARG A 264 -19.62 15.10 14.52
N VAL A 265 -20.62 15.69 13.86
CA VAL A 265 -21.59 14.95 13.05
C VAL A 265 -20.91 14.31 11.85
N LYS A 266 -20.00 15.03 11.18
CA LYS A 266 -19.22 14.50 10.05
C LYS A 266 -18.38 13.27 10.44
N VAL A 267 -17.63 13.37 11.54
CA VAL A 267 -16.84 12.25 12.09
C VAL A 267 -17.75 11.08 12.45
N SER A 268 -18.87 11.34 13.13
CA SER A 268 -19.81 10.28 13.54
C SER A 268 -20.42 9.57 12.33
N SER A 269 -20.76 10.31 11.27
CA SER A 269 -21.25 9.75 10.00
C SER A 269 -20.20 8.89 9.31
N LEU A 270 -18.94 9.36 9.27
CA LEU A 270 -17.83 8.55 8.73
C LEU A 270 -17.65 7.26 9.53
N ILE A 271 -17.58 7.32 10.87
CA ILE A 271 -17.44 6.13 11.72
C ILE A 271 -18.63 5.18 11.51
N LYS A 272 -19.85 5.69 11.39
CA LYS A 272 -21.03 4.86 11.07
C LYS A 272 -20.87 4.17 9.71
N CYS A 273 -20.35 4.86 8.70
CA CYS A 273 -20.06 4.28 7.38
C CYS A 273 -19.00 3.17 7.48
N LEU A 274 -17.89 3.42 8.19
CA LEU A 274 -16.78 2.49 8.40
C LEU A 274 -17.17 1.24 9.20
N SER A 275 -18.04 1.39 10.19
CA SER A 275 -18.53 0.29 11.04
C SER A 275 -19.68 -0.52 10.43
N THR A 276 -20.27 -0.05 9.33
CA THR A 276 -21.37 -0.75 8.65
C THR A 276 -20.96 -1.16 7.24
N CYS A 277 -21.26 -0.33 6.25
CA CYS A 277 -21.11 -0.67 4.84
C CYS A 277 -19.65 -0.87 4.41
N TRP A 278 -18.66 -0.22 5.06
CA TRP A 278 -17.24 -0.40 4.74
C TRP A 278 -16.52 -1.35 5.71
N LYS A 279 -17.23 -1.95 6.67
CA LYS A 279 -16.64 -2.86 7.66
C LYS A 279 -15.82 -3.99 7.03
N PRO A 280 -16.25 -4.62 5.92
CA PRO A 280 -15.43 -5.65 5.27
C PRO A 280 -14.10 -5.11 4.72
N LEU A 281 -14.09 -3.88 4.18
CA LEU A 281 -12.86 -3.24 3.70
C LEU A 281 -11.92 -2.85 4.85
N MET A 282 -12.49 -2.49 6.01
CA MET A 282 -11.73 -2.22 7.23
C MET A 282 -11.05 -3.49 7.76
N LEU A 283 -11.78 -4.63 7.79
CA LEU A 283 -11.22 -5.93 8.15
C LEU A 283 -10.12 -6.36 7.17
N LEU A 284 -10.33 -6.17 5.86
CA LEU A 284 -9.33 -6.45 4.84
C LEU A 284 -8.05 -5.62 5.04
N SER A 285 -8.19 -4.33 5.36
CA SER A 285 -7.05 -3.44 5.61
C SER A 285 -6.29 -3.83 6.87
N LEU A 286 -7.01 -4.22 7.93
CA LEU A 286 -6.42 -4.76 9.16
C LEU A 286 -5.64 -6.05 8.89
N SER A 287 -6.23 -7.01 8.17
CA SER A 287 -5.57 -8.26 7.78
C SER A 287 -4.32 -8.00 6.93
N PHE A 288 -4.39 -7.05 5.99
CA PHE A 288 -3.22 -6.64 5.21
C PHE A 288 -2.13 -6.00 6.09
N GLY A 289 -2.50 -5.20 7.08
CA GLY A 289 -1.56 -4.65 8.07
C GLY A 289 -0.75 -5.74 8.78
N CYS A 290 -1.40 -6.84 9.18
CA CYS A 290 -0.73 -7.99 9.77
C CYS A 290 0.28 -8.66 8.81
N VAL A 291 -0.10 -8.87 7.55
CA VAL A 291 0.83 -9.40 6.53
C VAL A 291 2.00 -8.43 6.33
N ARG A 292 1.74 -7.12 6.29
CA ARG A 292 2.78 -6.09 6.17
C ARG A 292 3.74 -6.12 7.36
N GLU A 293 3.28 -6.29 8.58
CA GLU A 293 4.15 -6.42 9.77
C GLU A 293 5.13 -7.59 9.62
N VAL A 294 4.64 -8.76 9.17
CA VAL A 294 5.50 -9.92 8.88
C VAL A 294 6.53 -9.58 7.79
N MET A 295 6.11 -8.92 6.71
CA MET A 295 7.03 -8.50 5.65
C MET A 295 8.11 -7.54 6.15
N MET A 296 7.75 -6.57 6.99
CA MET A 296 8.70 -5.63 7.59
C MET A 296 9.69 -6.32 8.54
N LEU A 297 9.25 -7.31 9.32
CA LEU A 297 10.14 -8.11 10.17
C LEU A 297 11.17 -8.90 9.34
N LEU A 298 10.70 -9.53 8.25
CA LEU A 298 11.58 -10.27 7.32
C LEU A 298 12.55 -9.34 6.59
N ASP A 299 12.08 -8.18 6.16
CA ASP A 299 12.89 -7.14 5.51
C ASP A 299 14.00 -6.66 6.45
N LYS A 300 13.65 -6.21 7.68
CA LYS A 300 14.63 -5.79 8.70
C LYS A 300 15.71 -6.84 8.93
N LYS A 301 15.32 -8.11 9.04
CA LYS A 301 16.28 -9.22 9.23
C LYS A 301 17.17 -9.45 8.00
N SER A 302 16.60 -9.32 6.79
CA SER A 302 17.33 -9.46 5.52
C SER A 302 18.30 -8.30 5.29
N VAL A 303 17.93 -7.09 5.68
CA VAL A 303 18.79 -5.89 5.63
C VAL A 303 19.95 -6.01 6.63
N ALA A 304 19.66 -6.47 7.85
CA ALA A 304 20.68 -6.66 8.89
C ALA A 304 21.70 -7.74 8.49
N ASN A 305 21.25 -8.81 7.82
CA ASN A 305 22.12 -9.82 7.27
C ASN A 305 21.73 -10.21 5.83
N PRO A 306 22.30 -9.53 4.82
CA PRO A 306 22.04 -9.81 3.41
C PRO A 306 22.50 -11.18 2.93
N SER A 307 23.18 -11.99 3.76
CA SER A 307 23.61 -13.36 3.43
C SER A 307 22.56 -14.43 3.76
N LEU A 308 21.43 -14.05 4.36
CA LEU A 308 20.37 -15.00 4.70
C LEU A 308 19.67 -15.54 3.45
N THR A 309 19.35 -16.83 3.47
CA THR A 309 18.55 -17.54 2.46
C THR A 309 17.08 -17.58 2.89
N ILE A 310 16.20 -18.07 2.01
CA ILE A 310 14.78 -18.30 2.33
C ILE A 310 14.61 -19.14 3.61
N ASP A 311 15.44 -20.18 3.77
CA ASP A 311 15.31 -21.08 4.91
C ASP A 311 15.93 -20.49 6.19
N SER A 312 17.09 -19.84 6.07
CA SER A 312 17.82 -19.31 7.24
C SER A 312 17.22 -18.03 7.80
N VAL A 313 16.53 -17.21 7.00
CA VAL A 313 15.90 -15.98 7.52
C VAL A 313 14.76 -16.30 8.49
N LEU A 314 14.10 -17.46 8.39
CA LEU A 314 13.04 -17.85 9.31
C LEU A 314 13.55 -18.41 10.65
N VAL A 315 14.81 -18.82 10.73
CA VAL A 315 15.38 -19.44 11.94
C VAL A 315 15.32 -18.48 13.12
N GLY A 316 14.73 -18.93 14.23
CA GLY A 316 14.59 -18.15 15.47
C GLY A 316 13.49 -17.08 15.44
N MET A 317 12.65 -17.01 14.40
CA MET A 317 11.49 -16.12 14.38
C MET A 317 10.28 -16.80 15.02
N ASN A 318 9.61 -16.11 15.95
CA ASN A 318 8.34 -16.57 16.50
C ASN A 318 7.27 -16.60 15.40
N GLY A 319 6.58 -17.73 15.25
CA GLY A 319 5.55 -17.92 14.23
C GLY A 319 6.08 -18.25 12.83
N ALA A 320 7.37 -18.57 12.68
CA ALA A 320 7.97 -19.00 11.41
C ALA A 320 7.28 -20.23 10.76
N ASP A 321 6.58 -21.04 11.56
CA ASP A 321 5.79 -22.17 11.12
C ASP A 321 4.52 -21.76 10.37
N ARG A 322 4.01 -20.55 10.62
CA ARG A 322 2.81 -20.00 9.98
C ARG A 322 3.03 -19.78 8.48
N LYS A 323 1.96 -19.99 7.70
CA LYS A 323 1.99 -19.90 6.25
C LYS A 323 2.41 -18.52 5.74
N THR A 324 2.00 -17.45 6.42
CA THR A 324 2.34 -16.07 6.02
C THR A 324 3.83 -15.79 6.06
N PHE A 325 4.56 -16.27 7.06
CA PHE A 325 6.01 -16.11 7.10
C PHE A 325 6.66 -16.81 5.90
N LYS A 326 6.26 -18.06 5.64
CA LYS A 326 6.76 -18.87 4.53
C LYS A 326 6.46 -18.27 3.15
N GLU A 327 5.27 -17.72 2.95
CA GLU A 327 4.92 -17.10 1.67
C GLU A 327 5.52 -15.70 1.52
N CYS A 328 5.54 -14.88 2.58
CA CYS A 328 6.18 -13.57 2.55
C CYS A 328 7.68 -13.69 2.26
N VAL A 329 8.39 -14.66 2.87
CA VAL A 329 9.81 -14.85 2.57
C VAL A 329 10.05 -15.26 1.13
N LYS A 330 9.23 -16.16 0.57
CA LYS A 330 9.34 -16.56 -0.84
C LYS A 330 9.12 -15.38 -1.78
N LEU A 331 8.16 -14.51 -1.44
CA LEU A 331 7.86 -13.31 -2.21
C LEU A 331 8.95 -12.25 -2.09
N LEU A 332 9.50 -12.04 -0.89
CA LEU A 332 10.55 -11.04 -0.63
C LEU A 332 11.94 -11.48 -1.09
N LEU A 333 12.19 -12.78 -1.16
CA LEU A 333 13.48 -13.36 -1.53
C LEU A 333 13.38 -14.22 -2.80
N MET A 334 12.71 -13.71 -3.84
CA MET A 334 12.55 -14.42 -5.11
C MET A 334 13.89 -14.65 -5.81
N SER A 335 14.24 -15.92 -6.03
CA SER A 335 15.52 -16.35 -6.64
C SER A 335 15.81 -15.72 -8.01
N LYS A 336 14.77 -15.40 -8.79
CA LYS A 336 14.90 -14.74 -10.11
C LYS A 336 15.50 -13.33 -10.01
N TYR A 337 15.20 -12.59 -8.94
CA TYR A 337 15.61 -11.20 -8.80
C TYR A 337 16.77 -11.02 -7.82
N ILE A 338 16.99 -11.97 -6.91
CA ILE A 338 18.16 -11.92 -6.04
C ILE A 338 19.43 -12.06 -6.86
N LYS A 339 20.32 -11.06 -6.76
CA LYS A 339 21.67 -11.14 -7.32
C LYS A 339 22.34 -12.42 -6.81
N LYS A 340 22.73 -13.30 -7.73
CA LYS A 340 23.53 -14.50 -7.39
C LYS A 340 24.73 -14.04 -6.59
N ARG A 341 24.76 -14.42 -5.32
CA ARG A 341 25.88 -14.06 -4.44
C ARG A 341 27.14 -14.70 -5.01
N PRO A 342 28.29 -14.00 -5.01
CA PRO A 342 29.57 -14.66 -5.20
C PRO A 342 29.60 -15.78 -4.16
N ARG A 343 29.71 -17.03 -4.63
CA ARG A 343 30.12 -18.07 -3.70
C ARG A 343 31.48 -17.59 -3.23
N LEU A 344 31.61 -17.30 -1.93
CA LEU A 344 32.92 -17.29 -1.30
C LEU A 344 33.44 -18.68 -1.63
N ASP A 345 34.37 -18.75 -2.59
CA ASP A 345 35.09 -19.96 -2.90
C ASP A 345 35.79 -20.33 -1.60
N GLU A 346 35.15 -21.19 -0.81
CA GLU A 346 35.81 -21.99 0.20
C GLU A 346 36.96 -22.66 -0.54
N GLY A 347 38.17 -22.21 -0.22
CA GLY A 347 39.37 -22.48 -0.98
C GLY A 347 39.38 -23.92 -1.48
N ALA A 348 39.18 -24.06 -2.79
CA ALA A 348 39.45 -25.31 -3.46
C ALA A 348 40.93 -25.58 -3.26
N SER A 349 41.22 -26.41 -2.27
CA SER A 349 42.48 -27.13 -2.14
C SER A 349 42.56 -28.05 -3.36
N SER A 350 43.03 -27.49 -4.48
CA SER A 350 43.18 -28.21 -5.73
C SER A 350 44.53 -28.90 -5.74
N SER A 351 44.53 -30.19 -5.42
CA SER A 351 45.53 -31.11 -5.93
C SER A 351 44.82 -32.28 -6.60
N GLY A 352 44.91 -32.32 -7.93
CA GLY A 352 44.85 -33.56 -8.70
C GLY A 352 43.62 -33.73 -9.60
N GLY A 353 43.88 -34.03 -10.87
CA GLY A 353 42.92 -34.79 -11.69
C GLY A 353 42.68 -34.30 -13.11
N LYS A 354 43.74 -34.27 -13.94
CA LYS A 354 43.68 -34.09 -15.40
C LYS A 354 42.98 -35.27 -16.08
N ARG A 355 41.99 -35.01 -16.96
CA ARG A 355 41.47 -35.78 -18.14
C ARG A 355 39.98 -35.43 -18.30
N GLY A 356 39.37 -35.26 -19.47
CA GLY A 356 39.77 -35.33 -20.86
C GLY A 356 38.48 -35.16 -21.70
N ARG A 357 38.49 -34.21 -22.64
CA ARG A 357 37.88 -34.19 -23.98
C ARG A 357 36.70 -35.15 -24.27
N THR A 358 35.55 -34.62 -24.69
CA THR A 358 34.89 -34.95 -25.99
C THR A 358 33.70 -34.05 -26.30
N ASP A 359 33.62 -33.69 -27.58
CA ASP A 359 32.58 -32.97 -28.29
C ASP A 359 31.22 -33.66 -28.31
N GLY A 360 30.16 -32.88 -28.51
CA GLY A 360 28.81 -33.37 -28.79
C GLY A 360 27.88 -32.24 -29.22
N GLN A 361 27.91 -31.90 -30.51
CA GLN A 361 26.87 -31.10 -31.18
C GLN A 361 25.51 -31.80 -31.06
N GLY A 362 24.48 -31.04 -30.66
CA GLY A 362 23.09 -31.50 -30.62
C GLY A 362 22.17 -30.45 -31.23
N THR A 363 21.90 -30.60 -32.53
CA THR A 363 20.89 -29.90 -33.30
C THR A 363 19.49 -30.24 -32.78
N MET A 364 18.68 -29.24 -32.43
CA MET A 364 17.24 -29.42 -32.21
C MET A 364 16.45 -28.51 -33.16
N HIS A 365 16.01 -29.11 -34.26
CA HIS A 365 14.79 -28.73 -34.97
C HIS A 365 13.61 -29.30 -34.18
N CYS A 366 12.58 -28.50 -33.90
CA CYS A 366 11.23 -29.03 -33.77
C CYS A 366 10.18 -27.96 -34.10
N PHE A 367 9.06 -28.50 -34.57
CA PHE A 367 8.07 -27.98 -35.49
C PHE A 367 6.88 -27.27 -34.81
N MET A 368 6.21 -26.47 -35.65
CA MET A 368 4.76 -26.26 -35.79
C MET A 368 3.94 -25.51 -34.73
N CYS A 369 3.42 -24.37 -35.22
CA CYS A 369 2.15 -23.79 -34.84
C CYS A 369 1.01 -24.80 -35.06
N SER A 370 0.15 -24.95 -34.07
CA SER A 370 -1.18 -25.53 -34.23
C SER A 370 -2.23 -24.50 -33.84
N THR A 371 -3.00 -24.08 -34.84
CA THR A 371 -4.26 -23.33 -34.78
C THR A 371 -5.34 -24.21 -34.13
N PRO A 372 -6.29 -23.66 -33.35
CA PRO A 372 -7.42 -24.42 -32.82
C PRO A 372 -8.53 -24.59 -33.89
N PRO A 373 -9.27 -25.71 -33.88
CA PRO A 373 -10.37 -25.92 -34.82
C PRO A 373 -11.70 -25.33 -34.35
N ASP A 374 -12.48 -24.93 -35.35
CA ASP A 374 -13.86 -24.46 -35.32
C ASP A 374 -14.84 -25.44 -34.67
N GLN A 375 -15.84 -24.91 -33.95
CA GLN A 375 -17.07 -25.61 -33.60
C GLN A 375 -18.19 -25.22 -34.57
N PRO A 376 -19.05 -26.16 -35.01
CA PRO A 376 -20.19 -25.87 -35.85
C PRO A 376 -21.47 -25.57 -35.05
N ASP A 377 -22.30 -24.75 -35.69
CA ASP A 377 -23.59 -24.20 -35.29
C ASP A 377 -24.78 -25.19 -35.27
N LYS A 378 -25.74 -24.89 -34.37
CA LYS A 378 -27.23 -24.89 -34.51
C LYS A 378 -28.06 -26.20 -34.48
N PRO A 379 -29.42 -26.15 -34.31
CA PRO A 379 -30.33 -25.07 -33.86
C PRO A 379 -31.53 -25.45 -32.93
N ASP A 380 -32.16 -24.39 -32.39
CA ASP A 380 -33.61 -24.06 -32.20
C ASP A 380 -34.60 -24.66 -31.16
N ALA A 381 -35.44 -23.72 -30.70
CA ALA A 381 -36.76 -23.77 -30.02
C ALA A 381 -36.78 -24.18 -28.53
N SER A 382 -37.51 -23.56 -27.60
CA SER A 382 -38.76 -22.78 -27.64
C SER A 382 -38.97 -22.01 -26.30
N THR A 383 -39.94 -21.09 -26.33
CA THR A 383 -40.35 -20.07 -25.34
C THR A 383 -41.18 -20.62 -24.13
N PRO A 384 -41.76 -19.78 -23.23
CA PRO A 384 -41.43 -19.70 -21.80
C PRO A 384 -42.50 -20.29 -20.86
N SER A 385 -42.20 -20.37 -19.56
CA SER A 385 -43.21 -20.62 -18.53
C SER A 385 -43.13 -19.64 -17.37
N GLU A 386 -44.31 -19.06 -17.10
CA GLU A 386 -44.73 -18.24 -15.98
C GLU A 386 -44.45 -18.84 -14.58
N SER A 387 -44.79 -18.03 -13.57
CA SER A 387 -45.29 -18.37 -12.22
C SER A 387 -44.24 -18.35 -11.10
N THR A 388 -44.51 -17.89 -9.88
CA THR A 388 -45.70 -17.26 -9.26
C THR A 388 -45.28 -16.64 -7.93
N ILE A 389 -45.96 -15.56 -7.54
CA ILE A 389 -45.94 -14.95 -6.21
C ILE A 389 -46.61 -15.89 -5.20
N THR A 390 -45.99 -16.12 -4.04
CA THR A 390 -46.72 -16.46 -2.82
C THR A 390 -46.08 -15.85 -1.58
N SER A 391 -46.82 -14.92 -0.97
CA SER A 391 -46.73 -14.58 0.45
C SER A 391 -47.24 -15.73 1.33
N VAL A 392 -46.82 -15.77 2.60
CA VAL A 392 -47.66 -15.85 3.83
C VAL A 392 -46.89 -16.51 4.99
N GLY A 393 -46.97 -15.86 6.15
CA GLY A 393 -47.00 -16.50 7.49
C GLY A 393 -45.65 -16.95 8.04
N GLY A 394 -45.11 -16.43 9.14
CA GLY A 394 -45.78 -16.13 10.40
C GLY A 394 -45.63 -17.31 11.36
N LYS A 395 -44.65 -17.26 12.28
CA LYS A 395 -44.77 -17.93 13.59
C LYS A 395 -43.76 -17.40 14.60
N ARG A 396 -44.30 -16.95 15.74
CA ARG A 396 -43.59 -16.73 17.01
C ARG A 396 -43.00 -18.05 17.49
N VAL A 397 -41.79 -18.02 18.02
CA VAL A 397 -41.28 -19.05 18.93
C VAL A 397 -40.77 -18.36 20.17
N GLY A 398 -41.20 -18.90 21.31
CA GLY A 398 -41.12 -18.31 22.63
C GLY A 398 -39.74 -18.34 23.27
N LEU A 399 -39.65 -17.52 24.30
CA LEU A 399 -38.69 -17.60 25.39
C LEU A 399 -38.69 -19.01 26.02
N SER A 400 -37.50 -19.54 26.25
CA SER A 400 -37.23 -20.43 27.38
C SER A 400 -35.85 -20.10 27.95
N ALA A 401 -35.85 -19.78 29.24
CA ALA A 401 -34.67 -19.73 30.08
C ALA A 401 -34.33 -21.15 30.53
N ALA A 402 -33.06 -21.54 30.48
CA ALA A 402 -32.50 -22.53 31.37
C ALA A 402 -30.98 -22.36 31.44
N LEU A 403 -30.54 -22.06 32.66
CA LEU A 403 -29.17 -22.15 33.14
C LEU A 403 -28.69 -23.61 33.03
N ASN A 404 -27.45 -23.83 32.59
CA ASN A 404 -26.54 -24.71 33.31
C ASN A 404 -25.09 -24.52 32.86
N GLY A 405 -24.22 -24.47 33.86
CA GLY A 405 -22.79 -24.21 33.73
C GLY A 405 -22.03 -25.36 33.09
N GLY A 406 -21.02 -25.00 32.32
CA GLY A 406 -20.03 -25.88 31.74
C GLY A 406 -18.66 -25.23 31.84
N ASN A 407 -17.84 -25.84 32.69
CA ASN A 407 -16.46 -25.52 33.04
C ASN A 407 -15.57 -25.29 31.79
N VAL A 408 -15.01 -24.08 31.63
CA VAL A 408 -13.98 -23.80 30.60
C VAL A 408 -12.69 -23.39 31.30
N GLY A 409 -11.78 -24.35 31.42
CA GLY A 409 -10.37 -24.09 31.70
C GLY A 409 -9.78 -23.27 30.55
N HIS A 410 -9.54 -21.99 30.80
CA HIS A 410 -9.04 -21.06 29.80
C HIS A 410 -7.51 -21.14 29.72
N GLN A 411 -7.02 -21.72 28.62
CA GLN A 411 -5.71 -21.46 28.04
C GLN A 411 -5.58 -19.96 27.75
N ARG A 412 -5.11 -19.21 28.75
CA ARG A 412 -4.49 -17.89 28.55
C ARG A 412 -2.99 -18.12 28.58
N ASN A 413 -2.31 -17.94 27.44
CA ASN A 413 -0.91 -17.48 27.30
C ASN A 413 -0.24 -17.92 25.99
N VAL A 414 -0.75 -17.53 24.82
CA VAL A 414 0.03 -17.67 23.56
C VAL A 414 0.03 -16.40 22.69
N ASN A 415 -0.97 -15.53 22.78
CA ASN A 415 -1.09 -14.40 21.84
C ASN A 415 -0.39 -13.09 22.26
N ARG A 416 0.34 -13.06 23.37
CA ARG A 416 1.02 -11.83 23.84
C ARG A 416 2.45 -11.68 23.32
N ALA A 417 3.08 -12.75 22.85
CA ALA A 417 4.51 -12.72 22.48
C ALA A 417 4.79 -12.22 21.05
N ILE A 418 3.77 -11.91 20.24
CA ILE A 418 3.94 -11.37 18.88
C ILE A 418 3.82 -9.84 18.86
N PHE A 419 3.26 -9.20 19.90
CA PHE A 419 2.81 -7.80 19.81
C PHE A 419 3.33 -6.85 20.90
N ASP A 420 4.21 -7.30 21.79
CA ASP A 420 4.92 -6.43 22.74
C ASP A 420 6.44 -6.47 22.42
N ASN A 421 6.86 -5.70 21.40
CA ASN A 421 8.24 -5.24 21.18
C ASN A 421 8.29 -4.07 20.19
#